data_AF-A0A849FL06-F1
#
_entry.id   AF-A0A849FL06-F1
#
_cell.length_a   1.000
_cell.length_b   1.000
_cell.length_c   1.000
_cell.angle_alpha   90.00
_cell.angle_beta   90.00
_cell.angle_gamma   90.00
#
_symmetry.space_group_name_H-M   'P 1'
#
loop_
_entity.id
_entity.type
_entity.pdbx_description
1 polymer ?
#
loop_
_entity_poly.entity_id
_entity_poly.type
_entity_poly.pdbx_seq_one_letter_code
_entity_poly.pdbx_strand_id
1 'polypeptide(L)'
;APIKAISEDGLLFDVKALTPDGRKLDVKGVQRVGNLIHVKAINKDGDFYGIKAISPDGELNDVKGVKINKVDLETEINGQKVFAHIKALPQAY
;
A
#
# COMPACT_ATOMS: atom_id res chain seq x y z
N ALA A 1 0.79 -8.93 -3.85
CA ALA A 1 0.09 -9.21 -2.58
C ALA A 1 -0.99 -8.15 -2.32
N PRO A 2 -2.16 -8.49 -1.75
CA PRO A 2 -3.21 -7.51 -1.47
C PRO A 2 -2.79 -6.53 -0.37
N ILE A 3 -3.26 -5.28 -0.45
CA ILE A 3 -3.17 -4.32 0.65
C ILE A 3 -4.50 -4.30 1.40
N LYS A 4 -4.43 -4.33 2.74
CA LYS A 4 -5.58 -4.32 3.64
C LYS A 4 -5.39 -3.26 4.71
N ALA A 5 -6.48 -2.63 5.12
CA ALA A 5 -6.53 -1.89 6.38
C ALA A 5 -6.97 -2.85 7.49
N ILE A 6 -6.48 -2.60 8.71
CA ILE A 6 -6.83 -3.36 9.91
C ILE A 6 -7.48 -2.37 10.86
N SER A 7 -8.71 -2.63 11.30
CA SER A 7 -9.36 -1.84 12.35
C SER A 7 -8.83 -2.21 13.74
N GLU A 8 -9.24 -1.42 14.74
CA GLU A 8 -8.86 -1.61 16.14
C GLU A 8 -9.27 -2.97 16.71
N ASP A 9 -10.32 -3.59 16.20
CA ASP A 9 -10.80 -4.94 16.56
C ASP A 9 -10.24 -6.06 15.66
N GLY A 10 -9.37 -5.72 14.70
CA GLY A 10 -8.70 -6.70 13.82
C GLY A 10 -9.47 -7.07 12.55
N LEU A 11 -10.63 -6.45 12.27
CA LEU A 11 -11.33 -6.64 11.01
C LEU A 11 -10.51 -6.08 9.84
N LEU A 12 -10.49 -6.83 8.73
CA LEU A 12 -9.76 -6.45 7.52
C LEU A 12 -10.67 -5.76 6.52
N PHE A 13 -10.23 -4.61 6.03
CA PHE A 13 -10.89 -3.87 4.96
C PHE A 13 -10.06 -3.89 3.69
N ASP A 14 -10.75 -4.00 2.56
CA ASP A 14 -10.14 -3.82 1.25
C ASP A 14 -9.73 -2.36 1.04
N VAL A 15 -8.48 -2.15 0.65
CA VAL A 15 -8.01 -0.87 0.12
C VAL A 15 -8.12 -0.92 -1.40
N LYS A 16 -8.96 -0.03 -1.96
CA LYS A 16 -9.19 0.10 -3.41
C LYS A 16 -8.92 1.53 -3.85
N ALA A 17 -8.44 1.71 -5.07
CA ALA A 17 -8.38 3.03 -5.69
C ALA A 17 -9.71 3.32 -6.39
N LEU A 18 -10.19 4.56 -6.31
CA LEU A 18 -11.40 5.01 -6.99
C LEU A 18 -11.01 5.82 -8.22
N THR A 19 -11.60 5.46 -9.36
CA THR A 19 -11.50 6.25 -10.59
C THR A 19 -12.59 7.32 -10.64
N PRO A 20 -12.45 8.37 -11.46
CA PRO A 20 -13.47 9.42 -11.58
C PRO A 20 -14.87 8.92 -11.97
N ASP A 21 -14.94 7.81 -12.72
CA ASP A 21 -16.19 7.13 -13.11
C ASP A 21 -16.69 6.10 -12.06
N GLY A 22 -16.09 6.08 -10.87
CA GLY A 22 -16.57 5.28 -9.73
C GLY A 22 -16.13 3.82 -9.72
N ARG A 23 -15.28 3.38 -10.65
CA ARG A 23 -14.72 2.02 -10.61
C ARG A 23 -13.73 1.88 -9.46
N LYS A 24 -13.68 0.67 -8.90
CA LYS A 24 -12.74 0.28 -7.84
C LYS A 24 -11.62 -0.56 -8.44
N LEU A 25 -10.40 -0.05 -8.38
CA LEU A 25 -9.20 -0.77 -8.79
C LEU A 25 -8.56 -1.47 -7.59
N ASP A 26 -8.00 -2.65 -7.83
CA ASP A 26 -7.24 -3.35 -6.81
C ASP A 26 -5.95 -2.61 -6.48
N VAL A 27 -5.65 -2.49 -5.20
CA VAL A 27 -4.35 -1.98 -4.72
C VAL A 27 -3.52 -3.14 -4.21
N LYS A 28 -2.33 -3.31 -4.79
CA LYS A 28 -1.44 -4.44 -4.48
C LYS A 28 0.01 -3.98 -4.35
N GLY A 29 0.77 -4.70 -3.53
CA GLY A 29 2.23 -4.72 -3.63
C GLY A 29 2.64 -5.56 -4.84
N VAL A 30 3.37 -4.95 -5.80
CA VAL A 30 3.68 -5.55 -7.12
C VAL A 30 5.16 -5.89 -7.30
N GLN A 31 6.06 -5.23 -6.59
CA GLN A 31 7.50 -5.46 -6.70
C GLN A 31 8.18 -5.12 -5.38
N ARG A 32 9.18 -5.91 -4.97
CA ARG A 32 10.03 -5.62 -3.82
C ARG A 32 11.43 -5.25 -4.28
N VAL A 33 11.97 -4.15 -3.75
CA VAL A 33 13.35 -3.69 -3.94
C VAL A 33 13.94 -3.42 -2.56
N GLY A 34 14.78 -4.34 -2.09
CA GLY A 34 15.30 -4.31 -0.72
C GLY A 34 14.18 -4.36 0.32
N ASN A 35 14.09 -3.31 1.13
CA ASN A 35 13.10 -3.14 2.19
C ASN A 35 11.81 -2.43 1.72
N LEU A 36 11.78 -1.96 0.48
CA LEU A 36 10.63 -1.26 -0.09
C LEU A 36 9.82 -2.18 -1.00
N ILE A 37 8.50 -2.01 -0.97
CA ILE A 37 7.54 -2.68 -1.83
C ILE A 37 6.79 -1.60 -2.61
N HIS A 38 6.85 -1.67 -3.93
CA HIS A 38 6.07 -0.82 -4.80
C HIS A 38 4.60 -1.20 -4.66
N VAL A 39 3.78 -0.23 -4.23
CA VAL A 39 2.33 -0.36 -4.14
C VAL A 39 1.73 0.36 -5.34
N LYS A 40 0.87 -0.33 -6.06
CA LYS A 40 0.22 0.16 -7.28
C LYS A 40 -1.26 -0.16 -7.27
N ALA A 41 -2.05 0.72 -7.88
CA ALA A 41 -3.40 0.37 -8.31
C ALA A 41 -3.32 -0.32 -9.69
N ILE A 42 -4.18 -1.30 -9.93
CA ILE A 42 -4.12 -2.15 -11.13
C ILE A 42 -5.49 -2.16 -11.80
N ASN A 43 -5.55 -1.82 -13.08
CA ASN A 43 -6.80 -1.95 -13.86
C ASN A 43 -6.98 -3.38 -14.39
N LYS A 44 -8.13 -3.62 -15.03
CA LYS A 44 -8.47 -4.93 -15.63
C LYS A 44 -7.52 -5.37 -16.76
N ASP A 45 -6.85 -4.41 -17.40
CA ASP A 45 -5.95 -4.64 -18.52
C ASP A 45 -4.50 -4.90 -18.04
N GLY A 46 -4.24 -4.74 -16.73
CA GLY A 46 -2.96 -5.00 -16.10
C GLY A 46 -2.08 -3.75 -15.92
N ASP A 47 -2.56 -2.57 -16.30
CA ASP A 47 -1.78 -1.33 -16.17
C ASP A 47 -1.59 -0.96 -14.70
N PHE A 48 -0.40 -0.46 -14.38
CA PHE A 48 -0.03 -0.04 -13.03
C PHE A 48 -0.04 1.47 -12.87
N TYR A 49 -0.82 1.93 -11.89
CA TYR A 49 -0.89 3.33 -11.50
C TYR A 49 -0.16 3.54 -10.18
N GLY A 50 0.69 4.57 -10.13
CA GLY A 50 1.34 5.00 -8.90
C GLY A 50 0.32 5.52 -7.88
N ILE A 51 0.60 5.32 -6.59
CA ILE A 51 -0.20 5.87 -5.51
C ILE A 51 0.63 6.96 -4.82
N LYS A 52 0.04 8.15 -4.72
CA LYS A 52 0.64 9.32 -4.07
C LYS A 52 -0.20 9.68 -2.84
N ALA A 53 0.47 9.92 -1.72
CA ALA A 53 -0.12 10.64 -0.60
C ALA A 53 0.05 12.14 -0.84
N ILE A 54 -0.97 12.93 -0.51
CA ILE A 54 -0.96 14.39 -0.62
C ILE A 54 -0.96 14.94 0.80
N SER A 55 0.06 15.70 1.15
CA SER A 55 0.14 16.38 2.45
C SER A 55 -0.73 17.66 2.47
N PRO A 56 -0.96 18.26 3.65
CA PRO A 56 -1.77 19.48 3.78
C PRO A 56 -1.26 20.69 2.98
N ASP A 57 0.05 20.76 2.75
CA ASP A 57 0.73 21.78 1.93
C ASP A 57 0.81 21.42 0.45
N GLY A 58 0.25 20.27 0.05
CA GLY A 58 0.17 19.83 -1.34
C GLY A 58 1.38 19.06 -1.85
N GLU A 59 2.36 18.74 -0.99
CA GLU A 59 3.47 17.88 -1.38
C GLU A 59 2.99 16.46 -1.71
N LEU A 60 3.53 15.92 -2.79
CA LEU A 60 3.27 14.54 -3.20
C LEU A 60 4.34 13.64 -2.60
N ASN A 61 3.89 12.58 -1.93
CA ASN A 61 4.73 11.54 -1.35
C ASN A 61 4.41 10.19 -1.97
N ASP A 62 5.42 9.35 -2.14
CA ASP A 62 5.27 8.00 -2.66
C ASP A 62 4.70 7.08 -1.57
N VAL A 63 3.66 6.31 -1.89
CA VAL A 63 3.15 5.27 -0.97
C VAL A 63 3.84 3.94 -1.27
N LYS A 64 4.55 3.41 -0.28
CA LYS A 64 5.27 2.12 -0.37
C LYS A 64 4.89 1.21 0.79
N GLY A 65 5.04 -0.10 0.56
CA GLY A 65 5.20 -1.04 1.66
C GLY A 65 6.63 -0.96 2.16
N VAL A 66 6.81 -0.92 3.47
CA VAL A 66 8.11 -0.80 4.13
C VAL A 66 8.26 -1.97 5.10
N LYS A 67 9.31 -2.75 4.90
CA LYS A 67 9.80 -3.72 5.87
C LYS A 67 10.91 -3.07 6.69
N ILE A 68 10.78 -3.16 8.01
CA ILE A 68 11.80 -2.67 8.95
C ILE A 68 12.71 -3.85 9.29
N ASN A 69 12.13 -5.04 9.43
CA ASN A 69 12.83 -6.27 9.76
C ASN A 69 13.23 -7.09 8.52
N LYS A 70 14.29 -7.90 8.67
CA LYS A 70 14.78 -8.81 7.62
C LYS A 70 13.95 -10.09 7.47
N VAL A 71 13.13 -10.43 8.48
CA VAL A 71 12.22 -11.58 8.46
C VAL A 71 10.96 -11.28 7.65
N ASP A 72 10.31 -12.31 7.11
CA ASP A 72 9.15 -12.14 6.24
C ASP A 72 7.92 -11.60 6.99
N LEU A 73 7.57 -12.19 8.13
CA LEU A 73 6.53 -11.67 9.01
C LEU A 73 7.07 -10.48 9.80
N GLU A 74 6.47 -9.31 9.61
CA GLU A 74 6.90 -8.08 10.27
C GLU A 74 6.40 -8.02 11.72
N THR A 75 5.12 -8.32 11.91
CA THR A 75 4.44 -8.34 13.21
C THR A 75 3.05 -9.00 13.07
N GLU A 76 2.36 -9.15 14.19
CA GLU A 76 0.94 -9.49 14.24
C GLU A 76 0.19 -8.35 14.96
N ILE A 77 -0.90 -7.87 14.38
CA ILE A 77 -1.75 -6.82 14.96
C ILE A 77 -3.15 -7.36 15.05
N ASN A 78 -3.70 -7.47 16.27
CA ASN A 78 -5.06 -7.97 16.51
C ASN A 78 -5.33 -9.33 15.83
N GLY A 79 -4.37 -10.26 15.93
CA GLY A 79 -4.46 -11.58 15.30
C GLY A 79 -4.14 -11.61 13.80
N GLN A 80 -3.91 -10.44 13.17
CA GLN A 80 -3.65 -10.34 11.74
C GLN A 80 -2.16 -10.20 11.45
N LYS A 81 -1.66 -11.09 10.58
CA LYS A 81 -0.26 -11.10 10.14
C LYS A 81 0.03 -9.92 9.22
N VAL A 82 1.01 -9.11 9.61
CA VAL A 82 1.49 -7.96 8.85
C VAL A 82 2.87 -8.29 8.28
N PHE A 83 3.01 -8.21 6.95
CA PHE A 83 4.27 -8.53 6.26
C PHE A 83 5.08 -7.29 5.88
N ALA A 84 4.45 -6.12 5.83
CA ALA A 84 5.06 -4.82 5.63
C ALA A 84 4.09 -3.71 6.06
N HIS A 85 4.61 -2.57 6.49
CA HIS A 85 3.79 -1.40 6.83
C HIS A 85 3.57 -0.52 5.59
N ILE A 86 2.40 0.09 5.44
CA ILE A 86 2.18 1.11 4.41
C ILE A 86 2.63 2.46 4.95
N LYS A 87 3.54 3.13 4.24
CA LYS A 87 4.05 4.45 4.60
C LYS A 87 4.12 5.36 3.38
N ALA A 88 3.86 6.65 3.61
CA ALA A 88 4.20 7.71 2.67
C ALA A 88 5.67 8.09 2.90
N LEU A 89 6.44 8.20 1.82
CA LEU A 89 7.85 8.55 1.82
C LEU A 89 8.08 9.72 0.85
N PRO A 90 9.05 10.62 1.11
CA PRO A 90 9.48 11.61 0.14
C PRO A 90 9.76 10.97 -1.22
N GLN A 91 9.44 11.70 -2.28
CA GLN A 91 9.73 11.24 -3.63
C GLN A 91 11.24 11.10 -3.81
N ALA A 92 11.68 9.92 -4.24
CA ALA A 92 13.03 9.76 -4.76
C ALA A 92 13.02 10.26 -6.21
N TYR A 93 13.80 11.31 -6.49
CA TYR A 93 14.05 11.82 -7.83
C TYR A 93 15.09 10.96 -8.56
#